data_AF-A0A425XWD2-F1
#
_entry.id   AF-A0A425XWD2-F1
#
_cell.length_a   1.000
_cell.length_b   1.000
_cell.length_c   1.000
_cell.angle_alpha   90.00
_cell.angle_beta   90.00
_cell.angle_gamma   90.00
#
_symmetry.space_group_name_H-M   'P 1'
#
loop_
_entity.id
_entity.type
_entity.pdbx_description
1 polymer ?
#
loop_
_entity_poly.entity_id
_entity_poly.type
_entity_poly.pdbx_seq_one_letter_code
_entity_poly.pdbx_strand_id
1 'polypeptide(L)'
;MLYVGIGDMYRMKLKIANEDDIQLYVMHNIIILMRLTLLCTLLLFSISGLTQTVVRFINPETKEPVCGIYSKIFKNETTFENCGGSNKEGFSRLRIRNVDPNAKYYFSFNYTKYKPIWHEIDLNNRDTLIVKLIKEDYYYDRSDSIFSSQGCSSRSYLNYYPRCPRTLEDLPKDIANKLKQHLIERIGVKDYNKTRLIGGQIIDVDYLQSINEKTAYSLCFCYSNIDAGIGMYTSKIKLDIEGNILEDIGLPRFVGVPSSMEFVPYTEILKKVRQNKKYQDIRLKAEMAYEAKENILIWKFINEIFEDNGTYIRNESIYNAHNGKFLRIDTQKGEWVE
;
A
#
# COMPACT_ATOMS: atom_id res chain seq x y z
N MET A 1 32.16 41.77 -49.41
CA MET A 1 32.75 41.19 -48.18
C MET A 1 32.75 39.68 -48.38
N LEU A 2 33.94 39.07 -48.40
CA LEU A 2 34.22 37.79 -49.05
C LEU A 2 33.44 36.60 -48.45
N TYR A 3 32.62 35.96 -49.28
CA TYR A 3 32.25 34.55 -49.18
C TYR A 3 32.89 33.83 -50.38
N VAL A 4 34.15 33.44 -50.21
CA VAL A 4 34.88 32.49 -51.06
C VAL A 4 35.06 31.28 -50.15
N GLY A 5 34.39 30.15 -50.34
CA GLY A 5 34.43 29.33 -51.54
C GLY A 5 35.16 28.02 -51.21
N ILE A 6 34.70 27.29 -50.19
CA ILE A 6 35.26 25.97 -49.81
C ILE A 6 35.06 24.95 -50.96
N GLY A 7 34.16 25.22 -51.90
CA GLY A 7 33.90 24.38 -53.08
C GLY A 7 35.06 24.31 -54.09
N ASP A 8 35.91 25.32 -54.19
CA ASP A 8 36.94 25.35 -55.23
C ASP A 8 38.25 24.66 -54.83
N MET A 9 38.48 24.46 -53.52
CA MET A 9 39.69 23.77 -53.05
C MET A 9 39.64 22.25 -53.29
N TYR A 10 38.46 21.68 -53.54
CA TYR A 10 38.31 20.26 -53.88
C TYR A 10 38.43 19.95 -55.37
N ARG A 11 38.31 20.94 -56.28
CA ARG A 11 38.37 20.69 -57.73
C ARG A 11 39.78 20.56 -58.31
N MET A 12 40.82 21.04 -57.62
CA MET A 12 42.16 21.14 -58.22
C MET A 12 43.08 19.93 -57.99
N LYS A 13 42.68 18.93 -57.19
CA LYS A 13 43.45 17.68 -56.97
C LYS A 13 42.88 16.44 -57.69
N LEU A 14 41.75 16.55 -58.39
CA LEU A 14 41.04 15.43 -59.01
C LEU A 14 41.44 15.15 -60.48
N LYS A 15 42.57 15.67 -60.96
CA LYS A 15 42.92 15.57 -62.39
C LYS A 15 43.76 14.36 -62.79
N ILE A 16 44.13 13.46 -61.87
CA ILE A 16 44.81 12.18 -62.16
C ILE A 16 44.46 11.16 -61.07
N ALA A 17 43.19 10.81 -60.95
CA ALA A 17 42.76 9.65 -60.19
C ALA A 17 41.85 8.82 -61.09
N ASN A 18 42.12 7.52 -61.20
CA ASN A 18 41.34 6.62 -62.03
C ASN A 18 39.90 6.58 -61.48
N GLU A 19 38.87 6.36 -62.32
CA GLU A 19 37.48 6.31 -61.83
C GLU A 19 37.30 5.29 -60.68
N ASP A 20 38.09 4.22 -60.69
CA ASP A 20 38.17 3.21 -59.63
C ASP A 20 38.67 3.78 -58.29
N ASP A 21 39.63 4.72 -58.30
CA ASP A 21 40.16 5.35 -57.09
C ASP A 21 39.12 6.29 -56.45
N ILE A 22 38.30 6.94 -57.28
CA ILE A 22 37.20 7.79 -56.81
C ILE A 22 36.11 6.93 -56.17
N GLN A 23 35.75 5.79 -56.78
CA GLN A 23 34.78 4.87 -56.17
C GLN A 23 35.28 4.30 -54.84
N LEU A 24 36.57 3.92 -54.76
CA LEU A 24 37.17 3.41 -53.53
C LEU A 24 37.16 4.47 -52.43
N TYR A 25 37.50 5.72 -52.76
CA TYR A 25 37.47 6.84 -51.81
C TYR A 25 36.05 7.15 -51.31
N VAL A 26 35.05 7.14 -52.20
CA VAL A 26 33.64 7.36 -51.83
C VAL A 26 33.14 6.23 -50.93
N MET A 27 33.41 4.97 -51.28
CA MET A 27 33.05 3.82 -50.45
C MET A 27 33.71 3.87 -49.07
N HIS A 28 34.99 4.25 -49.00
CA HIS A 28 35.71 4.39 -47.73
C HIS A 28 35.07 5.45 -46.82
N ASN A 29 34.69 6.61 -47.37
CA ASN A 29 34.03 7.66 -46.61
C ASN A 29 32.61 7.28 -46.15
N ILE A 30 31.85 6.54 -46.97
CA ILE A 30 30.54 6.00 -46.58
C ILE A 30 30.69 5.03 -45.41
N ILE A 31 31.68 4.14 -45.44
CA ILE A 31 31.96 3.20 -44.34
C ILE A 31 32.33 3.96 -43.06
N ILE A 32 33.16 5.01 -43.15
CA ILE A 32 33.51 5.86 -42.00
C ILE A 32 32.26 6.53 -41.42
N LEU A 33 31.42 7.13 -42.27
CA LEU A 33 30.20 7.81 -41.83
C LEU A 33 29.21 6.84 -41.19
N MET A 34 29.04 5.63 -41.73
CA MET A 34 28.21 4.58 -41.13
C MET A 34 28.74 4.13 -39.78
N ARG A 35 30.05 3.93 -39.64
CA ARG A 35 30.68 3.58 -38.36
C ARG A 35 30.53 4.69 -37.32
N LEU A 36 30.72 5.95 -37.72
CA LEU A 36 30.54 7.10 -36.84
C LEU A 36 29.08 7.24 -36.41
N THR A 37 28.15 7.06 -37.33
CA THR A 37 26.71 7.10 -37.04
C THR A 37 26.34 6.00 -36.04
N LEU A 38 26.78 4.76 -36.27
CA LEU A 38 26.53 3.61 -35.37
C LEU A 38 27.15 3.82 -33.99
N LEU A 39 28.37 4.37 -33.92
CA LEU A 39 29.03 4.69 -32.67
C LEU A 39 28.27 5.80 -31.92
N CYS A 40 27.83 6.85 -32.62
CA CYS A 40 27.00 7.90 -32.05
C CYS A 40 25.65 7.36 -31.56
N THR A 41 24.97 6.46 -32.28
CA THR A 41 23.75 5.82 -31.77
C THR A 41 24.05 4.97 -30.54
N LEU A 42 25.09 4.14 -30.54
CA LEU A 42 25.48 3.34 -29.37
C LEU A 42 25.85 4.21 -28.16
N LEU A 43 26.54 5.33 -28.38
CA LEU A 43 26.87 6.31 -27.33
C LEU A 43 25.62 7.03 -26.82
N LEU A 44 24.72 7.46 -27.71
CA LEU A 44 23.45 8.10 -27.31
C LEU A 44 22.53 7.11 -26.57
N PHE A 45 22.53 5.82 -26.93
CA PHE A 45 21.80 4.77 -26.23
C PHE A 45 22.45 4.32 -24.91
N SER A 46 23.75 4.57 -24.71
CA SER A 46 24.42 4.30 -23.43
C SER A 46 24.39 5.50 -22.46
N ILE A 47 24.05 6.70 -22.96
CA ILE A 47 23.86 7.91 -22.16
C ILE A 47 22.41 8.06 -21.65
N SER A 48 21.45 7.26 -22.16
CA SER A 48 20.17 7.05 -21.47
C SER A 48 20.41 6.28 -20.16
N GLY A 49 20.74 7.07 -19.13
CA GLY A 49 21.31 6.69 -17.86
C GLY A 49 20.59 5.56 -17.14
N LEU A 50 21.41 4.62 -16.68
CA LEU A 50 21.09 3.75 -15.56
C LEU A 50 20.93 4.65 -14.33
N THR A 51 19.71 5.07 -14.04
CA THR A 51 19.30 5.75 -12.81
C THR A 51 18.98 4.71 -11.73
N GLN A 52 18.83 5.10 -10.46
CA GLN A 52 18.54 4.21 -9.32
C GLN A 52 17.11 3.68 -9.50
N THR A 53 16.98 2.77 -10.44
CA THR A 53 15.71 2.31 -11.00
C THR A 53 15.38 0.91 -10.53
N VAL A 54 16.23 0.34 -9.68
CA VAL A 54 16.07 -1.01 -9.20
C VAL A 54 16.03 -0.99 -7.69
N VAL A 55 14.97 -1.57 -7.14
CA VAL A 55 14.81 -1.80 -5.70
C VAL A 55 14.81 -3.31 -5.48
N ARG A 56 15.49 -3.78 -4.44
CA ARG A 56 15.48 -5.19 -4.04
C ARG A 56 14.94 -5.33 -2.62
N PHE A 57 13.90 -6.14 -2.46
CA PHE A 57 13.30 -6.44 -1.16
C PHE A 57 13.87 -7.72 -0.58
N ILE A 58 14.34 -7.67 0.67
CA ILE A 58 14.98 -8.78 1.35
C ILE A 58 14.35 -8.95 2.73
N ASN A 59 14.05 -10.20 3.10
CA ASN A 59 13.72 -10.54 4.48
C ASN A 59 15.02 -10.50 5.31
N PRO A 60 15.13 -9.63 6.35
CA PRO A 60 16.35 -9.48 7.12
C PRO A 60 16.71 -10.72 7.95
N GLU A 61 15.74 -11.57 8.29
CA GLU A 61 15.93 -12.80 9.06
C GLU A 61 16.47 -13.91 8.15
N THR A 62 15.75 -14.25 7.08
CA THR A 62 16.10 -15.39 6.20
C THR A 62 17.13 -15.02 5.12
N LYS A 63 17.36 -13.73 4.88
CA LYS A 63 18.14 -13.17 3.76
C LYS A 63 17.56 -13.49 2.37
N GLU A 64 16.36 -14.07 2.32
CA GLU A 64 15.71 -14.43 1.07
C GLU A 64 15.03 -13.22 0.41
N PRO A 65 14.92 -13.22 -0.93
CA PRO A 65 14.15 -12.21 -1.65
C PRO A 65 12.65 -12.31 -1.37
N VAL A 66 11.95 -11.17 -1.39
CA VAL A 66 10.49 -11.12 -1.20
C VAL A 66 9.79 -10.61 -2.47
N CYS A 67 8.96 -11.47 -3.06
CA CYS A 67 8.20 -11.18 -4.27
C CYS A 67 6.83 -10.53 -3.99
N GLY A 68 6.22 -9.93 -5.01
CA GLY A 68 4.86 -9.40 -4.95
C GLY A 68 4.71 -8.09 -4.17
N ILE A 69 5.80 -7.41 -3.82
CA ILE A 69 5.74 -6.11 -3.12
C ILE A 69 5.45 -5.01 -4.14
N TYR A 70 4.24 -4.46 -4.06
CA TYR A 70 3.85 -3.31 -4.85
C TYR A 70 4.39 -2.02 -4.24
N SER A 71 5.02 -1.19 -5.08
CA SER A 71 5.67 0.04 -4.66
C SER A 71 5.28 1.23 -5.54
N LYS A 72 5.52 2.42 -5.00
CA LYS A 72 5.25 3.71 -5.63
C LYS A 72 6.47 4.60 -5.50
N ILE A 73 6.62 5.52 -6.43
CA ILE A 73 7.54 6.66 -6.29
C ILE A 73 6.72 7.91 -6.23
N PHE A 74 7.04 8.78 -5.27
CA PHE A 74 6.43 10.09 -5.12
C PHE A 74 7.42 11.17 -5.56
N LYS A 75 6.99 12.06 -6.45
CA LYS A 75 7.69 13.30 -6.82
C LYS A 75 7.13 14.44 -5.97
N ASN A 76 8.02 15.13 -5.26
CA ASN A 76 7.68 16.22 -4.32
C ASN A 76 6.52 15.84 -3.39
N GLU A 77 6.51 14.59 -2.92
CA GLU A 77 5.55 14.04 -1.94
C GLU A 77 4.07 13.97 -2.38
N THR A 78 3.72 14.46 -3.56
CA THR A 78 2.32 14.74 -3.97
C THR A 78 1.89 13.95 -5.20
N THR A 79 2.77 13.80 -6.19
CA THR A 79 2.47 13.04 -7.42
C THR A 79 3.16 11.71 -7.37
N PHE A 80 2.50 10.61 -7.77
CA PHE A 80 3.14 9.30 -7.75
C PHE A 80 3.02 8.54 -9.06
N GLU A 81 3.98 7.65 -9.27
CA GLU A 81 3.94 6.61 -10.29
C GLU A 81 3.91 5.23 -9.63
N ASN A 82 3.04 4.35 -10.14
CA ASN A 82 3.02 2.94 -9.72
C ASN A 82 4.21 2.21 -10.36
N CYS A 83 5.04 1.58 -9.53
CA CYS A 83 6.24 0.88 -10.00
C CYS A 83 6.01 -0.62 -10.25
N GLY A 84 4.78 -1.10 -10.03
CA GLY A 84 4.46 -2.53 -10.11
C GLY A 84 4.95 -3.33 -8.91
N GLY A 85 4.87 -4.66 -9.03
CA GLY A 85 5.27 -5.61 -7.99
C GLY A 85 6.69 -6.14 -8.19
N SER A 86 7.37 -6.51 -7.10
CA SER A 86 8.66 -7.20 -7.17
C SER A 86 8.55 -8.61 -7.77
N ASN A 87 9.55 -9.03 -8.54
CA ASN A 87 9.63 -10.36 -9.13
C ASN A 87 10.03 -11.44 -8.10
N LYS A 88 10.18 -12.70 -8.55
CA LYS A 88 10.57 -13.84 -7.69
C LYS A 88 11.92 -13.65 -6.99
N GLU A 89 12.82 -12.86 -7.56
CA GLU A 89 14.13 -12.51 -7.00
C GLU A 89 14.08 -11.26 -6.11
N GLY A 90 12.88 -10.73 -5.87
CA GLY A 90 12.64 -9.58 -5.01
C GLY A 90 12.99 -8.24 -5.65
N PHE A 91 13.27 -8.19 -6.94
CA PHE A 91 13.58 -6.95 -7.66
C PHE A 91 12.32 -6.28 -8.20
N SER A 92 12.22 -4.97 -8.02
CA SER A 92 11.23 -4.10 -8.68
C SER A 92 11.95 -3.04 -9.51
N ARG A 93 11.46 -2.78 -10.72
CA ARG A 93 11.98 -1.72 -11.58
C ARG A 93 11.10 -0.48 -11.49
N LEU A 94 11.66 0.56 -10.91
CA LEU A 94 11.09 1.90 -10.86
C LEU A 94 10.99 2.46 -12.28
N ARG A 95 9.76 2.79 -12.69
CA ARG A 95 9.49 3.48 -13.95
C ARG A 95 9.03 4.88 -13.59
N ILE A 96 9.78 5.89 -14.04
CA ILE A 96 9.47 7.30 -13.86
C ILE A 96 9.43 7.92 -15.25
N ARG A 97 8.28 8.49 -15.61
CA ARG A 97 8.13 9.24 -16.86
C ARG A 97 8.55 10.68 -16.59
N ASN A 98 9.43 11.23 -17.43
CA ASN A 98 9.87 12.62 -17.36
C ASN A 98 10.52 12.99 -16.01
N VAL A 99 11.74 12.51 -15.79
CA VAL A 99 12.53 12.88 -14.62
C VAL A 99 12.77 14.39 -14.61
N ASP A 100 12.47 15.01 -13.48
CA ASP A 100 12.67 16.42 -13.20
C ASP A 100 13.90 16.56 -12.30
N PRO A 101 15.00 17.14 -12.80
CA PRO A 101 16.26 17.20 -12.06
C PRO A 101 16.18 18.08 -10.80
N ASN A 102 15.15 18.93 -10.66
CA ASN A 102 14.98 19.80 -9.51
C ASN A 102 14.00 19.23 -8.47
N ALA A 103 13.38 18.08 -8.75
CA ALA A 103 12.41 17.47 -7.87
C ALA A 103 13.05 16.47 -6.92
N LYS A 104 12.42 16.33 -5.75
CA LYS A 104 12.73 15.25 -4.80
C LYS A 104 11.89 14.03 -5.11
N TYR A 105 12.51 12.87 -5.08
CA TYR A 105 11.86 11.60 -5.31
C TYR A 105 11.90 10.74 -4.05
N TYR A 106 10.77 10.12 -3.74
CA TYR A 106 10.65 9.25 -2.58
C TYR A 106 10.10 7.90 -3.00
N PHE A 107 10.87 6.86 -2.74
CA PHE A 107 10.40 5.48 -2.81
C PHE A 107 9.48 5.18 -1.63
N SER A 108 8.34 4.55 -1.91
CA SER A 108 7.42 4.11 -0.88
C SER A 108 6.79 2.77 -1.20
N PHE A 109 6.56 1.98 -0.15
CA PHE A 109 5.57 0.92 -0.19
C PHE A 109 4.83 0.89 1.14
N ASN A 110 3.59 0.42 1.09
CA ASN A 110 2.75 0.21 2.25
C ASN A 110 2.06 -1.15 2.06
N TYR A 111 2.55 -2.15 2.78
CA TYR A 111 2.06 -3.53 2.67
C TYR A 111 1.80 -4.05 4.08
N THR A 112 0.58 -4.48 4.39
CA THR A 112 0.12 -4.75 5.77
C THR A 112 1.03 -5.69 6.57
N LYS A 113 1.78 -6.57 5.90
CA LYS A 113 2.72 -7.52 6.52
C LYS A 113 4.03 -6.88 7.03
N TYR A 114 4.41 -5.72 6.49
CA TYR A 114 5.70 -5.09 6.75
C TYR A 114 5.56 -3.61 7.07
N LYS A 115 6.49 -3.08 7.87
CA LYS A 115 6.52 -1.66 8.22
C LYS A 115 6.58 -0.81 6.96
N PRO A 116 5.77 0.25 6.84
CA PRO A 116 5.77 1.09 5.66
C PRO A 116 7.13 1.77 5.50
N ILE A 117 7.55 1.97 4.26
CA ILE A 117 8.80 2.68 3.96
C ILE A 117 8.50 3.98 3.22
N TRP A 118 9.26 5.00 3.60
CA TRP A 118 9.40 6.27 2.91
C TRP A 118 10.88 6.60 2.87
N HIS A 119 11.46 6.59 1.68
CA HIS A 119 12.90 6.77 1.51
C HIS A 119 13.14 7.72 0.35
N GLU A 120 13.83 8.85 0.61
CA GLU A 120 14.30 9.73 -0.46
C GLU A 120 15.28 8.94 -1.33
N ILE A 121 15.09 8.98 -2.64
CA ILE A 121 15.93 8.29 -3.63
C ILE A 121 16.60 9.32 -4.52
N ASP A 122 17.88 9.09 -4.83
CA ASP A 122 18.60 9.87 -5.82
C ASP A 122 18.58 9.12 -7.14
N LEU A 123 17.80 9.63 -8.09
CA LEU A 123 17.70 9.01 -9.41
C LEU A 123 19.03 9.07 -10.18
N ASN A 124 19.97 9.95 -9.85
CA ASN A 124 21.28 9.98 -10.52
C ASN A 124 22.21 8.85 -10.07
N ASN A 125 21.93 8.25 -8.91
CA ASN A 125 22.68 7.09 -8.44
C ASN A 125 22.40 5.88 -9.36
N ARG A 126 23.34 4.95 -9.51
CA ARG A 126 23.20 3.76 -10.38
C ARG A 126 23.09 2.46 -9.59
N ASP A 127 23.06 2.54 -8.27
CA ASP A 127 22.99 1.37 -7.41
C ASP A 127 21.57 0.77 -7.35
N THR A 128 21.48 -0.36 -6.66
CA THR A 128 20.20 -0.97 -6.30
C THR A 128 19.86 -0.55 -4.88
N LEU A 129 18.69 0.05 -4.68
CA LEU A 129 18.20 0.31 -3.34
C LEU A 129 17.83 -1.02 -2.66
N ILE A 130 18.56 -1.38 -1.62
CA ILE A 130 18.28 -2.59 -0.83
C ILE A 130 17.32 -2.26 0.31
N VAL A 131 16.10 -2.79 0.21
CA VAL A 131 15.06 -2.61 1.21
C VAL A 131 14.98 -3.85 2.10
N LYS A 132 15.33 -3.69 3.38
CA LYS A 132 15.17 -4.72 4.40
C LYS A 132 13.77 -4.63 5.00
N LEU A 133 12.96 -5.65 4.77
CA LEU A 133 11.56 -5.68 5.20
C LEU A 133 11.44 -6.03 6.68
N ILE A 134 10.96 -5.10 7.49
CA ILE A 134 10.66 -5.36 8.90
C ILE A 134 9.21 -5.78 9.00
N LYS A 135 8.90 -6.95 9.57
CA LYS A 135 7.51 -7.39 9.78
C LYS A 135 6.79 -6.44 10.73
N GLU A 136 5.50 -6.27 10.52
CA GLU A 136 4.64 -5.56 11.48
C GLU A 136 4.32 -6.45 12.68
N ASP A 137 4.42 -5.88 13.88
CA ASP A 137 4.26 -6.63 15.13
C ASP A 137 2.82 -7.15 15.33
N TYR A 138 1.85 -6.52 14.67
CA TYR A 138 0.43 -6.88 14.71
C TYR A 138 0.00 -7.77 13.53
N TYR A 139 0.89 -8.00 12.55
CA TYR A 139 0.53 -8.81 11.40
C TYR A 139 0.81 -10.29 11.71
N TYR A 140 -0.26 -11.08 11.66
CA TYR A 140 -0.21 -12.53 11.77
C TYR A 140 -0.74 -13.12 10.47
N ASP A 141 0.02 -14.04 9.89
CA ASP A 141 -0.48 -14.89 8.82
C ASP A 141 -1.71 -15.64 9.37
N ARG A 142 -2.80 -15.68 8.59
CA ARG A 142 -4.08 -16.25 9.03
C ARG A 142 -3.87 -17.63 9.61
N SER A 143 -4.40 -17.85 10.81
CA SER A 143 -4.39 -19.15 11.50
C SER A 143 -5.72 -19.38 12.17
N ASP A 144 -6.02 -20.64 12.48
CA ASP A 144 -7.27 -21.04 13.16
C ASP A 144 -7.38 -20.48 14.59
N SER A 145 -6.33 -19.87 15.13
CA SER A 145 -6.29 -19.30 16.47
C SER A 145 -6.22 -17.77 16.50
N ILE A 146 -5.95 -17.11 15.37
CA ILE A 146 -5.74 -15.66 15.31
C ILE A 146 -6.58 -15.04 14.19
N PHE A 147 -7.47 -14.13 14.58
CA PHE A 147 -8.24 -13.32 13.67
C PHE A 147 -7.43 -12.13 13.15
N SER A 148 -7.46 -11.94 11.83
CA SER A 148 -6.94 -10.75 11.16
C SER A 148 -7.98 -10.27 10.14
N SER A 149 -8.50 -9.06 10.34
CA SER A 149 -9.44 -8.41 9.43
C SER A 149 -8.79 -8.10 8.08
N GLN A 150 -9.61 -7.84 7.06
CA GLN A 150 -9.09 -7.27 5.82
C GLN A 150 -8.61 -5.84 6.05
N GLY A 151 -7.60 -5.44 5.27
CA GLY A 151 -6.94 -4.15 5.40
C GLY A 151 -7.88 -2.95 5.19
N CYS A 152 -7.33 -1.76 5.34
CA CYS A 152 -8.09 -0.52 5.24
C CYS A 152 -8.46 -0.22 3.78
N SER A 153 -9.76 -0.22 3.47
CA SER A 153 -10.21 0.24 2.15
C SER A 153 -10.00 1.75 2.00
N SER A 154 -9.54 2.16 0.82
CA SER A 154 -9.39 3.57 0.42
C SER A 154 -10.54 3.98 -0.49
N ARG A 155 -11.02 5.22 -0.38
CA ARG A 155 -11.93 5.81 -1.37
C ARG A 155 -11.14 6.21 -2.62
N SER A 156 -11.65 5.88 -3.80
CA SER A 156 -11.10 6.35 -5.06
C SER A 156 -11.61 7.77 -5.35
N TYR A 157 -10.71 8.66 -5.76
CA TYR A 157 -11.02 10.04 -6.13
C TYR A 157 -10.71 10.33 -7.61
N LEU A 158 -10.86 9.30 -8.46
CA LEU A 158 -10.60 9.33 -9.90
C LEU A 158 -9.18 9.84 -10.22
N ASN A 159 -9.03 11.14 -10.48
CA ASN A 159 -7.77 11.79 -10.88
C ASN A 159 -6.99 12.38 -9.69
N TYR A 160 -7.55 12.33 -8.49
CA TYR A 160 -6.88 12.77 -7.27
C TYR A 160 -6.45 11.57 -6.44
N TYR A 161 -5.31 11.71 -5.79
CA TYR A 161 -4.75 10.67 -4.95
C TYR A 161 -4.39 11.23 -3.59
N PRO A 162 -5.23 10.98 -2.57
CA PRO A 162 -4.95 11.45 -1.22
C PRO A 162 -3.61 10.93 -0.71
N ARG A 163 -2.91 11.76 0.07
CA ARG A 163 -1.70 11.34 0.77
C ARG A 163 -2.07 10.28 1.82
N CYS A 164 -1.34 9.18 1.89
CA CYS A 164 -1.56 8.16 2.90
C CYS A 164 -0.66 8.42 4.12
N PRO A 165 -1.20 8.64 5.32
CA PRO A 165 -0.40 8.74 6.52
C PRO A 165 0.11 7.35 6.93
N ARG A 166 1.31 7.33 7.50
CA ARG A 166 2.00 6.14 8.02
C ARG A 166 2.05 6.18 9.54
N THR A 167 2.09 7.37 10.10
CA THR A 167 2.20 7.64 11.53
C THR A 167 1.30 8.82 11.91
N LEU A 168 1.09 9.06 13.21
CA LEU A 168 0.32 10.25 13.64
C LEU A 168 1.09 11.54 13.38
N GLU A 169 2.40 11.47 13.31
CA GLU A 169 3.32 12.57 12.98
C GLU A 169 3.16 13.07 11.54
N ASP A 170 2.52 12.28 10.67
CA ASP A 170 2.15 12.73 9.33
C ASP A 170 0.97 13.71 9.32
N LEU A 171 0.29 13.91 10.46
CA LEU A 171 -0.83 14.84 10.62
C LEU A 171 -0.35 16.20 11.19
N PRO A 172 -1.12 17.28 11.00
CA PRO A 172 -0.92 18.51 11.78
C PRO A 172 -0.89 18.21 13.28
N LYS A 173 0.04 18.83 14.00
CA LYS A 173 0.37 18.49 15.39
C LYS A 173 -0.82 18.60 16.34
N ASP A 174 -1.66 19.61 16.15
CA ASP A 174 -2.89 19.82 16.90
C ASP A 174 -3.91 18.69 16.66
N ILE A 175 -4.11 18.29 15.40
CA ILE A 175 -4.99 17.17 15.02
C ILE A 175 -4.45 15.85 15.58
N ALA A 176 -3.15 15.60 15.44
CA ALA A 176 -2.49 14.41 15.98
C ALA A 176 -2.70 14.29 17.50
N ASN A 177 -2.55 15.40 18.23
CA ASN A 177 -2.75 15.45 19.68
C ASN A 177 -4.22 15.23 20.07
N LYS A 178 -5.17 15.92 19.41
CA LYS A 178 -6.62 15.71 19.63
C LYS A 178 -7.00 14.25 19.40
N LEU A 179 -6.54 13.66 18.29
CA LEU A 179 -6.82 12.28 17.94
C LEU A 179 -6.22 11.30 18.95
N LYS A 180 -4.96 11.51 19.35
CA LYS A 180 -4.32 10.69 20.39
C LYS A 180 -5.08 10.75 21.70
N GLN A 181 -5.46 11.95 22.15
CA GLN A 181 -6.24 12.14 23.37
C GLN A 181 -7.60 11.43 23.28
N HIS A 182 -8.34 11.63 22.18
CA HIS A 182 -9.63 10.97 21.95
C HIS A 182 -9.51 9.44 21.99
N LEU A 183 -8.49 8.87 21.33
CA LEU A 183 -8.27 7.43 21.36
C LEU A 183 -7.99 6.94 22.78
N ILE A 184 -7.13 7.62 23.55
CA ILE A 184 -6.84 7.26 24.95
C ILE A 184 -8.09 7.39 25.83
N GLU A 185 -8.88 8.46 25.70
CA GLU A 185 -10.13 8.64 26.45
C GLU A 185 -11.16 7.58 26.10
N ARG A 186 -11.13 7.09 24.86
CA ARG A 186 -12.02 6.03 24.40
C ARG A 186 -11.59 4.67 24.94
N ILE A 187 -10.39 4.20 24.59
CA ILE A 187 -9.97 2.81 24.82
C ILE A 187 -9.02 2.67 26.02
N GLY A 188 -8.66 3.75 26.70
CA GLY A 188 -7.72 3.71 27.82
C GLY A 188 -6.26 3.55 27.37
N VAL A 189 -5.34 3.95 28.27
CA VAL A 189 -3.90 3.98 27.99
C VAL A 189 -3.34 2.59 27.68
N LYS A 190 -3.78 1.55 28.40
CA LYS A 190 -3.30 0.17 28.25
C LYS A 190 -3.55 -0.35 26.84
N ASP A 191 -4.77 -0.17 26.33
CA ASP A 191 -5.18 -0.70 25.02
C ASP A 191 -4.87 0.27 23.86
N TYR A 192 -4.65 1.55 24.15
CA TYR A 192 -4.06 2.48 23.18
C TYR A 192 -2.69 2.01 22.69
N ASN A 193 -1.83 1.47 23.56
CA ASN A 193 -0.52 0.94 23.15
C ASN A 193 -0.61 -0.28 22.21
N LYS A 194 -1.79 -0.91 22.14
CA LYS A 194 -2.10 -2.02 21.22
C LYS A 194 -2.79 -1.55 19.94
N THR A 195 -2.97 -0.24 19.79
CA THR A 195 -3.63 0.39 18.65
C THR A 195 -2.60 1.13 17.81
N ARG A 196 -2.64 0.99 16.48
CA ARG A 196 -1.70 1.65 15.57
C ARG A 196 -2.42 2.20 14.35
N LEU A 197 -1.96 3.34 13.85
CA LEU A 197 -2.36 3.82 12.53
C LEU A 197 -1.71 2.92 11.48
N ILE A 198 -2.51 2.29 10.63
CA ILE A 198 -2.00 1.37 9.59
C ILE A 198 -2.25 1.88 8.17
N GLY A 199 -2.90 3.04 8.05
CA GLY A 199 -3.13 3.72 6.79
C GLY A 199 -4.25 4.74 6.90
N GLY A 200 -4.69 5.21 5.74
CA GLY A 200 -5.73 6.20 5.64
C GLY A 200 -5.52 7.11 4.44
N GLN A 201 -6.26 8.20 4.42
CA GLN A 201 -6.24 9.21 3.38
C GLN A 201 -6.29 10.59 4.02
N ILE A 202 -5.36 11.46 3.61
CA ILE A 202 -5.33 12.89 3.90
C ILE A 202 -5.60 13.59 2.58
N ILE A 203 -6.68 14.36 2.56
CA ILE A 203 -7.17 15.07 1.38
C ILE A 203 -6.76 16.53 1.48
N ASP A 204 -6.21 17.05 0.39
CA ASP A 204 -5.83 18.46 0.27
C ASP A 204 -7.06 19.36 0.37
N VAL A 205 -6.92 20.47 1.07
CA VAL A 205 -8.02 21.41 1.36
C VAL A 205 -8.65 21.94 0.08
N ASP A 206 -7.84 22.34 -0.90
CA ASP A 206 -8.33 22.87 -2.18
C ASP A 206 -9.14 21.82 -2.95
N TYR A 207 -8.68 20.57 -2.94
CA TYR A 207 -9.41 19.47 -3.58
C TYR A 207 -10.71 19.16 -2.83
N LEU A 208 -10.65 19.12 -1.49
CA LEU A 208 -11.82 18.90 -0.63
C LEU A 208 -12.93 19.92 -0.90
N GLN A 209 -12.57 21.21 -1.02
CA GLN A 209 -13.49 22.29 -1.38
C GLN A 209 -14.09 22.11 -2.77
N SER A 210 -13.29 21.65 -3.75
CA SER A 210 -13.75 21.46 -5.13
C SER A 210 -14.85 20.38 -5.28
N ILE A 211 -14.87 19.41 -4.35
CA ILE A 211 -15.84 18.31 -4.35
C ILE A 211 -16.92 18.45 -3.26
N ASN A 212 -16.91 19.55 -2.50
CA ASN A 212 -17.85 19.81 -1.40
C ASN A 212 -17.96 18.66 -0.38
N GLU A 213 -16.82 18.03 -0.05
CA GLU A 213 -16.74 16.98 0.97
C GLU A 213 -16.28 17.57 2.30
N LYS A 214 -16.68 16.95 3.42
CA LYS A 214 -16.26 17.41 4.77
C LYS A 214 -15.07 16.63 5.33
N THR A 215 -14.87 15.40 4.87
CA THR A 215 -13.85 14.50 5.42
C THR A 215 -12.47 14.85 4.87
N ALA A 216 -11.65 15.56 5.63
CA ALA A 216 -10.26 15.83 5.28
C ALA A 216 -9.35 14.63 5.61
N TYR A 217 -9.66 13.91 6.69
CA TYR A 217 -8.88 12.77 7.16
C TYR A 217 -9.77 11.54 7.28
N SER A 218 -9.43 10.47 6.57
CA SER A 218 -10.05 9.14 6.72
C SER A 218 -8.97 8.18 7.19
N LEU A 219 -8.84 8.03 8.50
CA LEU A 219 -7.72 7.35 9.14
C LEU A 219 -8.14 5.95 9.57
N CYS A 220 -7.24 4.99 9.42
CA CYS A 220 -7.54 3.60 9.72
C CYS A 220 -6.54 3.03 10.72
N PHE A 221 -7.10 2.53 11.81
CA PHE A 221 -6.36 1.98 12.93
C PHE A 221 -6.53 0.47 12.99
N CYS A 222 -5.48 -0.24 13.40
CA CYS A 222 -5.60 -1.60 13.87
C CYS A 222 -5.57 -1.64 15.40
N TYR A 223 -6.31 -2.58 15.97
CA TYR A 223 -6.22 -3.00 17.35
C TYR A 223 -5.79 -4.47 17.39
N SER A 224 -4.86 -4.81 18.29
CA SER A 224 -4.32 -6.16 18.45
C SER A 224 -4.42 -6.62 19.90
N ASN A 225 -4.77 -7.88 20.12
CA ASN A 225 -4.72 -8.54 21.42
C ASN A 225 -4.48 -10.04 21.21
N ILE A 226 -3.22 -10.44 21.17
CA ILE A 226 -2.80 -11.78 20.77
C ILE A 226 -3.26 -12.84 21.76
N ASP A 227 -3.24 -12.52 23.06
CA ASP A 227 -3.73 -13.42 24.11
C ASP A 227 -5.22 -13.75 23.93
N ALA A 228 -5.97 -12.82 23.34
CA ALA A 228 -7.38 -12.99 22.99
C ALA A 228 -7.62 -13.63 21.62
N GLY A 229 -6.58 -13.89 20.83
CA GLY A 229 -6.68 -14.34 19.44
C GLY A 229 -7.05 -13.23 18.45
N ILE A 230 -6.79 -11.96 18.78
CA ILE A 230 -7.02 -10.81 17.90
C ILE A 230 -5.66 -10.36 17.33
N GLY A 231 -5.30 -10.84 16.16
CA GLY A 231 -4.09 -10.38 15.45
C GLY A 231 -4.27 -8.94 14.99
N MET A 232 -5.33 -8.71 14.21
CA MET A 232 -5.62 -7.40 13.64
C MET A 232 -7.14 -7.18 13.54
N TYR A 233 -7.67 -6.23 14.29
CA TYR A 233 -9.02 -5.68 14.10
C TYR A 233 -8.90 -4.26 13.56
N THR A 234 -9.42 -4.01 12.37
CA THR A 234 -9.33 -2.69 11.71
C THR A 234 -10.59 -1.86 11.94
N SER A 235 -10.39 -0.58 12.20
CA SER A 235 -11.47 0.39 12.38
C SER A 235 -11.06 1.75 11.83
N LYS A 236 -12.04 2.54 11.37
CA LYS A 236 -11.80 3.84 10.74
C LYS A 236 -12.35 4.96 11.60
N ILE A 237 -11.69 6.10 11.53
CA ILE A 237 -12.17 7.37 12.05
C ILE A 237 -12.08 8.42 10.95
N LYS A 238 -13.12 9.25 10.82
CA LYS A 238 -13.15 10.36 9.86
C LYS A 238 -13.16 11.68 10.57
N LEU A 239 -12.29 12.60 10.15
CA LEU A 239 -12.15 13.93 10.71
C LEU A 239 -12.32 15.01 9.63
N ASP A 240 -12.78 16.19 10.04
CA ASP A 240 -12.75 17.41 9.22
C ASP A 240 -11.37 18.09 9.23
N ILE A 241 -11.26 19.24 8.57
CA ILE A 241 -10.00 19.99 8.44
C ILE A 241 -9.47 20.49 9.80
N GLU A 242 -10.34 20.75 10.77
CA GLU A 242 -9.98 21.17 12.15
C GLU A 242 -9.72 19.98 13.10
N GLY A 243 -9.86 18.75 12.61
CA GLY A 243 -9.68 17.52 13.37
C GLY A 243 -10.88 17.15 14.25
N ASN A 244 -12.07 17.72 14.03
CA ASN A 244 -13.29 17.28 14.70
C ASN A 244 -13.77 15.95 14.09
N ILE A 245 -14.37 15.12 14.94
CA ILE A 245 -14.79 13.78 14.56
C ILE A 245 -16.12 13.85 13.81
N LEU A 246 -16.10 13.42 12.55
CA LEU A 246 -17.29 13.25 11.70
C LEU A 246 -17.87 11.84 11.81
N GLU A 247 -17.00 10.83 11.85
CA GLU A 247 -17.34 9.42 12.07
C GLU A 247 -16.34 8.86 13.08
N ASP A 248 -16.85 8.44 14.24
CA ASP A 248 -16.02 7.96 15.34
C ASP A 248 -15.46 6.56 15.08
N ILE A 249 -14.35 6.23 15.74
CA ILE A 249 -13.74 4.92 15.63
C ILE A 249 -14.66 3.84 16.20
N GLY A 250 -14.86 2.76 15.43
CA GLY A 250 -15.57 1.57 15.85
C GLY A 250 -14.74 0.72 16.82
N LEU A 251 -14.38 1.27 17.97
CA LEU A 251 -13.80 0.57 19.11
C LEU A 251 -14.67 0.83 20.34
N PRO A 252 -14.74 -0.10 21.30
CA PRO A 252 -15.49 0.10 22.54
C PRO A 252 -14.84 1.16 23.43
N ARG A 253 -15.67 1.87 24.20
CA ARG A 253 -15.20 2.71 25.30
C ARG A 253 -14.84 1.82 26.49
N PHE A 254 -13.56 1.76 26.84
CA PHE A 254 -13.06 0.98 27.99
C PHE A 254 -12.96 1.82 29.28
N VAL A 255 -12.93 3.15 29.16
CA VAL A 255 -12.85 4.04 30.33
C VAL A 255 -14.18 4.01 31.10
N GLY A 256 -14.11 3.74 32.41
CA GLY A 256 -15.27 3.70 33.31
C GLY A 256 -16.04 2.37 33.30
N VAL A 257 -15.62 1.41 32.47
CA VAL A 257 -16.16 0.05 32.48
C VAL A 257 -15.36 -0.77 33.50
N PRO A 258 -16.00 -1.60 34.35
CA PRO A 258 -15.28 -2.45 35.31
C PRO A 258 -14.18 -3.25 34.59
N SER A 259 -13.04 -3.44 35.29
CA SER A 259 -11.84 -4.14 34.81
C SER A 259 -12.04 -5.58 34.32
N SER A 260 -13.29 -6.05 34.24
CA SER A 260 -13.73 -7.39 33.86
C SER A 260 -14.11 -7.55 32.37
N MET A 261 -13.84 -6.56 31.50
CA MET A 261 -13.87 -6.80 30.05
C MET A 261 -12.51 -7.27 29.55
N GLU A 262 -11.96 -8.30 30.20
CA GLU A 262 -10.92 -9.09 29.55
C GLU A 262 -11.55 -9.82 28.38
N PHE A 263 -10.86 -9.88 27.25
CA PHE A 263 -11.37 -10.62 26.12
C PHE A 263 -11.35 -12.11 26.43
N VAL A 264 -12.46 -12.79 26.15
CA VAL A 264 -12.47 -14.26 26.15
C VAL A 264 -11.68 -14.73 24.93
N PRO A 265 -10.71 -15.65 25.08
CA PRO A 265 -9.91 -16.12 23.97
C PRO A 265 -10.76 -16.64 22.81
N TYR A 266 -10.40 -16.25 21.59
CA TYR A 266 -11.09 -16.65 20.36
C TYR A 266 -11.32 -18.17 20.26
N THR A 267 -10.33 -18.96 20.66
CA THR A 267 -10.37 -20.44 20.66
C THR A 267 -11.46 -21.01 21.56
N GLU A 268 -11.75 -20.37 22.70
CA GLU A 268 -12.84 -20.79 23.60
C GLU A 268 -14.21 -20.53 22.99
N ILE A 269 -14.39 -19.37 22.36
CA ILE A 269 -15.65 -19.02 21.70
C ILE A 269 -15.86 -19.92 20.48
N LEU A 270 -14.80 -20.18 19.70
CA LEU A 270 -14.83 -21.10 18.58
C LEU A 270 -15.24 -22.53 19.02
N LYS A 271 -14.78 -22.99 20.18
CA LYS A 271 -15.20 -24.27 20.77
C LYS A 271 -16.71 -24.29 21.06
N LYS A 272 -17.27 -23.21 21.63
CA LYS A 272 -18.71 -23.08 21.88
C LYS A 272 -19.52 -23.10 20.58
N VAL A 273 -19.03 -22.44 19.53
CA VAL A 273 -19.67 -22.41 18.21
C VAL A 273 -19.72 -23.80 17.59
N ARG A 274 -18.60 -24.54 17.61
CA ARG A 274 -18.49 -25.89 17.03
C ARG A 274 -19.34 -26.94 17.73
N GLN A 275 -19.74 -26.71 18.98
CA GLN A 275 -20.69 -27.57 19.68
C GLN A 275 -22.11 -27.44 19.12
N ASN A 276 -22.42 -26.38 18.38
CA ASN A 276 -23.69 -26.21 17.70
C ASN A 276 -23.68 -26.96 16.36
N LYS A 277 -24.59 -27.93 16.20
CA LYS A 277 -24.69 -28.77 14.99
C LYS A 277 -24.78 -27.98 13.68
N LYS A 278 -25.31 -26.76 13.70
CA LYS A 278 -25.40 -25.86 12.53
C LYS A 278 -24.04 -25.36 12.02
N TYR A 279 -22.97 -25.57 12.76
CA TYR A 279 -21.63 -25.02 12.50
C TYR A 279 -20.54 -26.11 12.54
N GLN A 280 -20.91 -27.36 12.26
CA GLN A 280 -19.96 -28.49 12.17
C GLN A 280 -19.22 -28.55 10.83
N ASP A 281 -19.56 -27.67 9.89
CA ASP A 281 -19.03 -27.67 8.53
C ASP A 281 -17.65 -26.98 8.42
N ILE A 282 -16.90 -27.35 7.38
CA ILE A 282 -15.49 -27.02 7.11
C ILE A 282 -15.31 -25.55 6.72
N ARG A 283 -16.39 -24.82 6.37
CA ARG A 283 -16.34 -23.45 5.82
C ARG A 283 -16.70 -22.34 6.80
N LEU A 284 -16.55 -22.59 8.11
CA LEU A 284 -16.81 -21.57 9.12
C LEU A 284 -15.85 -20.38 8.97
N LYS A 285 -16.38 -19.21 8.61
CA LYS A 285 -15.63 -17.94 8.61
C LYS A 285 -15.83 -17.24 9.95
N ALA A 286 -14.80 -16.57 10.44
CA ALA A 286 -14.90 -15.72 11.61
C ALA A 286 -14.60 -14.27 11.25
N GLU A 287 -15.45 -13.37 11.75
CA GLU A 287 -15.31 -11.93 11.63
C GLU A 287 -15.41 -11.29 13.01
N MET A 288 -14.77 -10.14 13.18
CA MET A 288 -14.97 -9.29 14.35
C MET A 288 -15.63 -7.98 13.92
N ALA A 289 -16.58 -7.51 14.71
CA ALA A 289 -17.27 -6.26 14.47
C ALA A 289 -17.46 -5.48 15.78
N TYR A 290 -17.74 -4.19 15.65
CA TYR A 290 -18.11 -3.34 16.77
C TYR A 290 -19.63 -3.15 16.80
N GLU A 291 -20.25 -3.48 17.93
CA GLU A 291 -21.69 -3.30 18.16
C GLU A 291 -21.90 -2.00 18.95
N ALA A 292 -22.25 -0.92 18.24
CA ALA A 292 -22.28 0.42 18.81
C ALA A 292 -23.33 0.60 19.92
N LYS A 293 -24.47 -0.11 19.84
CA LYS A 293 -25.53 -0.03 20.84
C LYS A 293 -25.09 -0.55 22.21
N GLU A 294 -24.33 -1.63 22.21
CA GLU A 294 -23.82 -2.27 23.43
C GLU A 294 -22.41 -1.80 23.79
N ASN A 295 -21.75 -1.03 22.91
CA ASN A 295 -20.38 -0.56 23.08
C ASN A 295 -19.39 -1.72 23.34
N ILE A 296 -19.50 -2.79 22.54
CA ILE A 296 -18.67 -4.00 22.66
C ILE A 296 -18.09 -4.42 21.32
N LEU A 297 -17.01 -5.20 21.37
CA LEU A 297 -16.59 -6.00 20.22
C LEU A 297 -17.34 -7.34 20.27
N ILE A 298 -17.72 -7.81 19.09
CA ILE A 298 -18.43 -9.06 18.89
C ILE A 298 -17.67 -9.94 17.91
N TRP A 299 -17.71 -11.25 18.17
CA TRP A 299 -17.33 -12.28 17.22
C TRP A 299 -18.54 -12.71 16.42
N LYS A 300 -18.40 -12.74 15.11
CA LYS A 300 -19.38 -13.27 14.17
C LYS A 300 -18.82 -14.54 13.55
N PHE A 301 -19.53 -15.64 13.72
CA PHE A 301 -19.20 -16.92 13.10
C PHE A 301 -20.19 -17.19 11.99
N ILE A 302 -19.70 -17.17 10.76
CA ILE A 302 -20.50 -17.16 9.54
C ILE A 302 -20.38 -18.54 8.91
N ASN A 303 -21.52 -19.21 8.76
CA ASN A 303 -21.65 -20.42 7.97
C ASN A 303 -22.51 -20.14 6.74
N GLU A 304 -21.94 -20.37 5.56
CA GLU A 304 -22.59 -20.18 4.27
C GLU A 304 -22.81 -21.55 3.62
N ILE A 305 -24.08 -21.89 3.42
CA ILE A 305 -24.52 -23.13 2.78
C ILE A 305 -25.05 -22.75 1.41
N PHE A 306 -24.45 -23.31 0.36
CA PHE A 306 -24.89 -23.15 -1.02
C PHE A 306 -25.64 -24.41 -1.43
N GLU A 307 -26.86 -24.25 -1.92
CA GLU A 307 -27.72 -25.33 -2.36
C GLU A 307 -27.68 -25.45 -3.90
N ASP A 308 -27.91 -26.67 -4.41
CA ASP A 308 -27.89 -26.98 -5.84
C ASP A 308 -29.00 -26.26 -6.63
N ASN A 309 -30.02 -25.75 -5.94
CA ASN A 309 -31.13 -24.99 -6.53
C ASN A 309 -30.78 -23.50 -6.81
N GLY A 310 -29.51 -23.11 -6.70
CA GLY A 310 -29.09 -21.72 -6.89
C GLY A 310 -29.38 -20.81 -5.69
N THR A 311 -29.76 -21.36 -4.54
CA THR A 311 -29.97 -20.58 -3.31
C THR A 311 -28.80 -20.72 -2.35
N TYR A 312 -28.67 -19.77 -1.44
CA TYR A 312 -27.73 -19.87 -0.32
C TYR A 312 -28.37 -19.41 0.99
N ILE A 313 -27.90 -20.01 2.08
CA ILE A 313 -28.27 -19.66 3.45
C ILE A 313 -27.01 -19.21 4.18
N ARG A 314 -27.04 -18.01 4.74
CA ARG A 314 -25.96 -17.43 5.54
C ARG A 314 -26.42 -17.29 6.99
N ASN A 315 -25.80 -18.06 7.87
CA ASN A 315 -26.07 -18.03 9.31
C ASN A 315 -24.89 -17.36 10.03
N GLU A 316 -25.15 -16.25 10.73
CA GLU A 316 -24.17 -15.58 11.59
C GLU A 316 -24.51 -15.87 13.06
N SER A 317 -23.65 -16.61 13.79
CA SER A 317 -23.72 -16.64 15.25
C SER A 317 -22.90 -15.52 15.85
N ILE A 318 -23.52 -14.71 16.70
CA ILE A 318 -22.90 -13.52 17.28
C ILE A 318 -22.65 -13.73 18.76
N TYR A 319 -21.41 -13.51 19.19
CA TYR A 319 -20.96 -13.63 20.58
C TYR A 319 -20.29 -12.34 21.02
N ASN A 320 -20.50 -11.96 22.27
CA ASN A 320 -19.77 -10.87 22.90
C ASN A 320 -18.31 -11.31 23.14
N ALA A 321 -17.34 -10.53 22.64
CA ALA A 321 -15.92 -10.87 22.72
C ALA A 321 -15.31 -10.73 24.13
N HIS A 322 -15.99 -9.99 25.03
CA HIS A 322 -15.52 -9.68 26.38
C HIS A 322 -16.02 -10.66 27.44
N ASN A 323 -17.09 -11.40 27.18
CA ASN A 323 -17.62 -12.38 28.14
C ASN A 323 -18.01 -13.71 27.50
N GLY A 324 -17.86 -13.85 26.18
CA GLY A 324 -18.20 -15.06 25.45
C GLY A 324 -19.68 -15.44 25.49
N LYS A 325 -20.57 -14.50 25.88
CA LYS A 325 -22.02 -14.69 25.89
C LYS A 325 -22.55 -14.72 24.46
N PHE A 326 -23.36 -15.73 24.15
CA PHE A 326 -24.14 -15.77 22.91
C PHE A 326 -25.17 -14.64 22.91
N LEU A 327 -25.19 -13.85 21.84
CA LEU A 327 -26.12 -12.72 21.70
C LEU A 327 -27.31 -13.09 20.83
N ARG A 328 -27.06 -13.58 19.61
CA ARG A 328 -28.10 -13.91 18.63
C ARG A 328 -27.57 -14.74 17.46
N ILE A 329 -28.49 -15.29 16.67
CA ILE A 329 -28.21 -15.80 15.32
C ILE A 329 -28.97 -14.94 14.33
N ASP A 330 -28.26 -14.44 13.33
CA ASP A 330 -28.85 -13.75 12.19
C ASP A 330 -28.83 -14.72 10.99
N THR A 331 -29.99 -14.98 10.38
CA THR A 331 -30.11 -15.87 9.20
C THR A 331 -30.56 -15.06 8.00
N GLN A 332 -29.81 -15.16 6.91
CA GLN A 332 -30.13 -14.56 5.61
C GLN A 332 -30.28 -15.67 4.58
N LYS A 333 -31.26 -15.51 3.69
CA LYS A 333 -31.45 -16.37 2.51
C LYS A 333 -31.35 -15.51 1.27
N GLY A 334 -30.73 -16.04 0.22
CA GLY A 334 -30.67 -15.38 -1.07
C GLY A 334 -30.50 -16.38 -2.20
N GLU A 335 -30.49 -15.85 -3.42
CA GLU A 335 -30.11 -16.56 -4.63
C GLU A 335 -28.66 -16.17 -4.98
N TRP A 336 -27.90 -17.09 -5.53
CA TRP A 336 -26.56 -16.82 -6.05
C TRP A 336 -26.56 -17.00 -7.56
N VAL A 337 -25.81 -16.15 -8.25
CA VAL A 337 -25.66 -16.18 -9.71
C VAL A 337 -24.21 -16.55 -9.99
N GLU A 338 -24.00 -17.55 -10.84
CA GLU A 338 -22.66 -17.98 -11.32
C GLU A 338 -21.92 -16.87 -12.08
#